data_AF-A0A354Z3Q4-F1
#
_entry.id   AF-A0A354Z3Q4-F1
#
_cell.length_a   1.000
_cell.length_b   1.000
_cell.length_c   1.000
_cell.angle_alpha   90.00
_cell.angle_beta   90.00
_cell.angle_gamma   90.00
#
_symmetry.space_group_name_H-M   'P 1'
#
loop_
_entity.id
_entity.type
_entity.pdbx_description
1 polymer ?
#
loop_
_entity_poly.entity_id
_entity_poly.type
_entity_poly.pdbx_seq_one_letter_code
_entity_poly.pdbx_strand_id
1 'polypeptide(L)'
;MNRSAIEPSNRRDAPPNRHHRANHRPTEEDAQVIPTKPTARQTLVLAIAIAIVGLIIGLVWQQSTADPADRSAGTAGSTEAIESKPDTGAIHAFDVLTADSAAVSEPEPTVSAPLPPPDLPLAEIYDELAERARRGDADAACRLAAELDRCTTARRYLTAIQRYEEFAANSGLRDSEKESVPPDDSTIAMLASTLERYEPIETLCRGVESERLREAYDFQRIAAERGSPSMRLLYATRPMLDRTYFLDDLDRWHDYREAAPIMLQRALAEGVTGAVPPLALSHVPQSHAPPIPLGVRQPDPDRFMTFQFLSRMLGLDPFRLDPVLDRMTSELDPKRVKNAYTQAEQLRARYFANPQSTMTESPPATSDDPEELCRH
;
A
#
# COMPACT_ATOMS: atom_id res chain seq x y z
N MET A 1 -33.87 43.55 -41.41
CA MET A 1 -34.99 43.52 -40.44
C MET A 1 -34.65 42.51 -39.35
N ASN A 2 -34.82 42.92 -38.10
CA ASN A 2 -34.65 42.19 -36.83
C ASN A 2 -33.24 41.72 -36.42
N ARG A 3 -32.49 42.65 -35.83
CA ARG A 3 -31.53 42.38 -34.74
C ARG A 3 -32.32 42.47 -33.42
N SER A 4 -32.45 41.37 -32.68
CA SER A 4 -32.90 41.39 -31.29
C SER A 4 -31.69 41.32 -30.38
N ALA A 5 -31.57 42.32 -29.51
CA ALA A 5 -30.58 42.46 -28.47
C ALA A 5 -30.88 41.50 -27.32
N ILE A 6 -29.82 40.89 -26.77
CA ILE A 6 -29.85 40.14 -25.52
C ILE A 6 -29.29 41.07 -24.44
N GLU A 7 -30.14 41.45 -23.48
CA GLU A 7 -29.78 42.18 -22.26
C GLU A 7 -29.04 41.27 -21.27
N PRO A 8 -28.02 41.77 -20.55
CA PRO A 8 -27.38 41.03 -19.47
C PRO A 8 -28.15 41.16 -18.16
N SER A 9 -28.59 40.01 -17.63
CA SER A 9 -29.24 39.87 -16.33
C SER A 9 -28.25 40.04 -15.16
N ASN A 10 -28.39 41.19 -14.51
CA ASN A 10 -28.45 41.39 -13.06
C ASN A 10 -27.49 40.60 -12.16
N ARG A 11 -26.36 41.25 -11.81
CA ARG A 11 -25.57 41.02 -10.60
C ARG A 11 -26.49 41.10 -9.37
N ARG A 12 -26.63 40.01 -8.63
CA ARG A 12 -27.13 40.05 -7.25
C ARG A 12 -25.96 40.00 -6.28
N ASP A 13 -26.07 40.90 -5.32
CA ASP A 13 -25.16 41.17 -4.23
C ASP A 13 -24.91 39.92 -3.36
N ALA A 14 -23.62 39.59 -3.18
CA ALA A 14 -23.18 38.68 -2.15
C ALA A 14 -22.97 39.47 -0.84
N PRO A 15 -23.54 39.03 0.30
CA PRO A 15 -23.33 39.69 1.58
C PRO A 15 -21.92 39.42 2.14
N PRO A 16 -21.31 40.39 2.86
CA PRO A 16 -20.00 40.20 3.49
C PRO A 16 -20.11 39.29 4.71
N ASN A 17 -19.50 38.10 4.62
CA ASN A 17 -19.45 37.15 5.72
C ASN A 17 -18.36 37.58 6.74
N ARG A 18 -18.74 38.47 7.66
CA ARG A 18 -17.87 39.01 8.73
C ARG A 18 -18.13 38.26 10.04
N HIS A 19 -17.60 37.05 10.16
CA HIS A 19 -17.56 36.35 11.44
C HIS A 19 -16.41 36.89 12.30
N HIS A 20 -16.72 37.89 13.13
CA HIS A 20 -15.94 38.19 14.32
C HIS A 20 -16.01 36.99 15.28
N ARG A 21 -14.98 36.13 15.28
CA ARG A 21 -14.72 35.23 16.39
C ARG A 21 -14.22 36.07 17.58
N ALA A 22 -15.13 36.36 18.50
CA ALA A 22 -14.80 36.88 19.81
C ALA A 22 -13.97 35.80 20.55
N ASN A 23 -12.79 36.21 21.03
CA ASN A 23 -11.98 35.44 21.95
C ASN A 23 -12.75 35.32 23.29
N HIS A 24 -13.49 34.23 23.48
CA HIS A 24 -13.92 33.82 24.81
C HIS A 24 -12.70 33.26 25.54
N ARG A 25 -12.17 34.07 26.44
CA ARG A 25 -11.24 33.68 27.49
C ARG A 25 -12.05 32.81 28.47
N PRO A 26 -11.79 31.50 28.62
CA PRO A 26 -12.44 30.72 29.65
C PRO A 26 -11.98 31.27 31.00
N THR A 27 -12.94 31.69 31.81
CA THR A 27 -12.72 32.02 33.22
C THR A 27 -12.31 30.74 33.94
N GLU A 28 -11.12 30.83 34.51
CA GLU A 28 -10.50 29.95 35.49
C GLU A 28 -11.41 29.94 36.73
N GLU A 29 -12.48 29.16 36.68
CA GLU A 29 -13.36 28.92 37.83
C GLU A 29 -13.06 27.51 38.34
N ASP A 30 -12.51 27.48 39.55
CA ASP A 30 -12.03 26.34 40.30
C ASP A 30 -13.03 25.18 40.37
N ALA A 31 -12.95 24.26 39.41
CA ALA A 31 -13.41 22.90 39.60
C ALA A 31 -12.37 22.16 40.45
N GLN A 32 -12.45 22.33 41.77
CA GLN A 32 -11.79 21.45 42.72
C GLN A 32 -12.27 20.01 42.49
N VAL A 33 -11.50 19.26 41.71
CA VAL A 33 -11.65 17.82 41.55
C VAL A 33 -11.34 17.19 42.91
N ILE A 34 -12.39 16.87 43.65
CA ILE A 34 -12.28 16.09 44.88
C ILE A 34 -11.76 14.71 44.48
N PRO A 35 -10.57 14.29 44.94
CA PRO A 35 -10.05 12.96 44.64
C PRO A 35 -10.97 11.93 45.30
N THR A 36 -11.81 11.29 44.50
CA THR A 36 -12.60 10.15 44.96
C THR A 36 -11.62 9.02 45.27
N LYS A 37 -11.61 8.57 46.53
CA LYS A 37 -10.76 7.46 46.94
C LYS A 37 -11.13 6.25 46.08
N PRO A 38 -10.16 5.63 45.38
CA PRO A 38 -10.44 4.45 44.58
C PRO A 38 -11.04 3.38 45.49
N THR A 39 -12.21 2.88 45.13
CA THR A 39 -12.87 1.82 45.88
C THR A 39 -12.01 0.56 45.81
N ALA A 40 -12.03 -0.29 46.83
CA ALA A 40 -11.23 -1.52 46.90
C ALA A 40 -11.43 -2.48 45.69
N ARG A 41 -12.51 -2.30 44.92
CA ARG A 41 -12.75 -2.99 43.65
C ARG A 41 -11.94 -2.44 42.49
N GLN A 42 -11.74 -1.12 42.41
CA GLN A 42 -10.92 -0.50 41.35
C GLN A 42 -9.43 -0.81 41.50
N THR A 43 -8.92 -0.90 42.73
CA THR A 43 -7.53 -1.30 42.97
C THR A 43 -7.27 -2.76 42.59
N LEU A 44 -8.24 -3.66 42.81
CA LEU A 44 -8.14 -5.06 42.40
C LEU A 44 -8.11 -5.24 40.87
N VAL A 45 -8.99 -4.53 40.15
CA VAL A 45 -9.05 -4.62 38.67
C VAL A 45 -7.77 -4.09 38.04
N LEU A 46 -7.21 -2.98 38.56
CA LEU A 46 -5.96 -2.42 38.07
C LEU A 46 -4.77 -3.37 38.32
N ALA A 47 -4.72 -4.02 39.49
CA ALA A 47 -3.68 -4.98 39.81
C ALA A 47 -3.72 -6.23 38.90
N ILE A 48 -4.92 -6.74 38.59
CA ILE A 48 -5.10 -7.87 37.67
C ILE A 48 -4.69 -7.48 36.25
N ALA A 49 -5.08 -6.30 35.77
CA ALA A 49 -4.70 -5.82 34.44
C ALA A 49 -3.18 -5.70 34.27
N ILE A 50 -2.48 -5.16 35.28
CA ILE A 50 -1.01 -5.07 35.28
C ILE A 50 -0.36 -6.47 35.29
N ALA A 51 -0.91 -7.41 36.06
CA ALA A 51 -0.40 -8.79 36.12
C ALA A 51 -0.56 -9.52 34.77
N ILE A 52 -1.69 -9.35 34.08
CA ILE A 52 -1.94 -9.96 32.76
C ILE A 52 -0.99 -9.37 31.71
N VAL A 53 -0.80 -8.04 31.68
CA VAL A 53 0.13 -7.39 30.75
C VAL A 53 1.57 -7.85 31.01
N GLY A 54 1.99 -7.97 32.27
CA GLY A 54 3.31 -8.49 32.63
C GLY A 54 3.51 -9.95 32.18
N LEU A 55 2.48 -10.80 32.29
CA LEU A 55 2.54 -12.20 31.89
C LEU A 55 2.62 -12.37 30.36
N ILE A 56 1.89 -11.55 29.59
CA ILE A 56 1.96 -11.54 28.13
C ILE A 56 3.35 -11.09 27.64
N ILE A 57 3.90 -10.02 28.23
CA ILE A 57 5.24 -9.53 27.88
C ILE A 57 6.30 -10.59 28.21
N GLY A 58 6.19 -11.27 29.35
CA GLY A 58 7.09 -12.35 29.73
C GLY A 58 7.08 -13.54 28.76
N LEU A 59 5.90 -13.96 28.30
CA LEU A 59 5.77 -15.07 27.34
C LEU A 59 6.34 -14.74 25.96
N VAL A 60 6.20 -13.50 25.50
CA VAL A 60 6.76 -13.06 24.21
C VAL A 60 8.29 -13.04 24.23
N TRP A 61 8.90 -12.67 25.37
CA TRP A 61 10.35 -12.67 25.52
C TRP A 61 10.95 -14.07 25.75
N GLN A 62 10.16 -15.03 26.26
CA GLN A 62 10.65 -16.38 26.50
C GLN A 62 10.66 -17.26 25.24
N GLN A 63 9.91 -16.89 24.20
CA GLN A 63 9.94 -17.60 22.91
C GLN A 63 11.13 -17.21 22.01
N SER A 64 11.84 -16.12 22.30
CA SER A 64 12.95 -15.63 21.46
C SER A 64 14.33 -16.16 21.87
N THR A 65 14.45 -16.99 22.90
CA THR A 65 15.73 -17.55 23.38
C THR A 65 15.89 -19.05 23.15
N ALA A 66 15.11 -19.65 22.23
CA ALA A 66 15.39 -21.02 21.80
C ALA A 66 16.68 -21.06 20.97
N ASP A 67 17.78 -21.47 21.61
CA ASP A 67 19.12 -21.66 21.03
C ASP A 67 19.11 -22.56 19.78
N PRO A 68 19.73 -22.14 18.67
CA PRO A 68 20.02 -23.01 17.53
C PRO A 68 21.30 -23.83 17.79
N ALA A 69 21.30 -24.72 18.78
CA ALA A 69 22.49 -25.50 19.14
C ALA A 69 22.50 -26.97 18.65
N ASP A 70 21.40 -27.52 18.13
CA ASP A 70 21.29 -28.99 17.95
C ASP A 70 21.09 -29.50 16.51
N ARG A 71 21.65 -28.81 15.51
CA ARG A 71 21.78 -29.38 14.14
C ARG A 71 23.21 -29.29 13.63
N SER A 72 24.09 -30.09 14.22
CA SER A 72 25.32 -30.56 13.56
C SER A 72 25.79 -31.86 14.19
N ALA A 73 25.21 -32.96 13.71
CA ALA A 73 25.83 -34.27 13.82
C ALA A 73 25.77 -34.95 12.45
N GLY A 74 26.95 -35.07 11.83
CA GLY A 74 27.22 -36.12 10.85
C GLY A 74 27.34 -35.69 9.39
N THR A 75 28.49 -35.13 9.01
CA THR A 75 29.26 -35.60 7.85
C THR A 75 30.71 -35.18 8.06
N ALA A 76 31.53 -36.10 8.57
CA ALA A 76 32.97 -35.97 8.56
C ALA A 76 33.48 -36.24 7.14
N GLY A 77 34.19 -35.28 6.54
CA GLY A 77 34.82 -35.45 5.24
C GLY A 77 35.63 -34.23 4.82
N SER A 78 36.96 -34.36 4.97
CA SER A 78 38.02 -33.55 4.36
C SER A 78 38.13 -32.07 4.70
N THR A 79 39.09 -31.79 5.58
CA THR A 79 39.70 -30.49 5.80
C THR A 79 40.82 -30.30 4.75
N GLU A 80 40.53 -29.56 3.68
CA GLU A 80 41.57 -28.89 2.89
C GLU A 80 41.53 -27.39 3.22
N ALA A 81 42.64 -26.91 3.76
CA ALA A 81 42.83 -25.52 4.13
C ALA A 81 42.99 -24.68 2.85
N ILE A 82 41.99 -23.86 2.54
CA ILE A 82 42.13 -22.77 1.57
C ILE A 82 42.16 -21.46 2.35
N GLU A 83 43.36 -20.90 2.43
CA GLU A 83 43.63 -19.54 2.87
C GLU A 83 43.09 -18.57 1.81
N SER A 84 41.85 -18.10 1.98
CA SER A 84 41.22 -17.12 1.09
C SER A 84 41.39 -15.70 1.62
N LYS A 85 42.22 -14.95 0.90
CA LYS A 85 42.43 -13.49 0.94
C LYS A 85 41.09 -12.73 0.85
N PRO A 86 40.92 -11.58 1.55
CA PRO A 86 39.65 -10.84 1.52
C PRO A 86 39.49 -10.15 0.17
N ASP A 87 38.61 -10.68 -0.66
CA ASP A 87 38.31 -10.15 -1.98
C ASP A 87 37.35 -8.96 -1.87
N THR A 88 37.80 -7.84 -2.44
CA THR A 88 37.05 -6.58 -2.54
C THR A 88 36.08 -6.71 -3.71
N GLY A 89 35.01 -7.50 -3.53
CA GLY A 89 34.14 -7.95 -4.63
C GLY A 89 32.67 -7.53 -4.55
N ALA A 90 32.32 -6.42 -3.87
CA ALA A 90 30.92 -6.08 -3.56
C ALA A 90 30.25 -5.05 -4.51
N ILE A 91 30.71 -4.84 -5.75
CA ILE A 91 30.15 -3.80 -6.65
C ILE A 91 29.52 -4.36 -7.96
N HIS A 92 29.53 -5.67 -8.23
CA HIS A 92 29.04 -6.21 -9.52
C HIS A 92 27.57 -6.65 -9.58
N ALA A 93 26.74 -6.42 -8.56
CA ALA A 93 25.35 -6.91 -8.55
C ALA A 93 24.39 -6.20 -9.52
N PHE A 94 24.80 -5.12 -10.18
CA PHE A 94 23.98 -4.43 -11.20
C PHE A 94 24.34 -4.78 -12.65
N ASP A 95 25.44 -5.52 -12.88
CA ASP A 95 25.95 -5.82 -14.24
C ASP A 95 25.37 -7.11 -14.85
N VAL A 96 24.48 -7.81 -14.15
CA VAL A 96 23.90 -9.07 -14.65
C VAL A 96 22.67 -8.85 -15.57
N LEU A 97 22.22 -7.60 -15.77
CA LEU A 97 21.09 -7.29 -16.65
C LEU A 97 21.48 -6.80 -18.05
N THR A 98 22.76 -6.79 -18.41
CA THR A 98 23.27 -6.16 -19.65
C THR A 98 23.83 -7.12 -20.70
N ALA A 99 23.90 -8.43 -20.46
CA ALA A 99 24.52 -9.36 -21.40
C ALA A 99 23.50 -10.31 -22.06
N ASP A 100 23.39 -10.16 -23.39
CA ASP A 100 22.73 -11.07 -24.33
C ASP A 100 21.18 -11.03 -24.37
N SER A 101 20.65 -9.81 -24.57
CA SER A 101 19.30 -9.66 -25.14
C SER A 101 19.38 -9.99 -26.64
N ALA A 102 19.46 -11.28 -26.96
CA ALA A 102 19.14 -11.77 -28.30
C ALA A 102 17.76 -11.21 -28.64
N ALA A 103 17.64 -10.53 -29.78
CA ALA A 103 16.42 -9.86 -30.23
C ALA A 103 15.28 -10.89 -30.38
N VAL A 104 14.60 -11.20 -29.27
CA VAL A 104 13.31 -11.87 -29.26
C VAL A 104 12.40 -10.89 -29.99
N SER A 105 11.98 -11.25 -31.20
CA SER A 105 11.04 -10.46 -31.98
C SER A 105 9.81 -10.22 -31.11
N GLU A 106 9.66 -8.98 -30.66
CA GLU A 106 8.53 -8.53 -29.88
C GLU A 106 7.28 -8.81 -30.74
N PRO A 107 6.33 -9.64 -30.25
CA PRO A 107 5.17 -10.01 -31.04
C PRO A 107 4.44 -8.74 -31.45
N GLU A 108 4.12 -8.62 -32.75
CA GLU A 108 3.41 -7.46 -33.27
C GLU A 108 2.11 -7.24 -32.45
N PRO A 109 1.80 -5.98 -32.08
CA PRO A 109 0.64 -5.68 -31.26
C PRO A 109 -0.63 -6.08 -32.01
N THR A 110 -1.21 -7.20 -31.63
CA THR A 110 -2.55 -7.58 -32.09
C THR A 110 -3.52 -6.55 -31.53
N VAL A 111 -4.22 -5.85 -32.43
CA VAL A 111 -5.30 -4.92 -32.06
C VAL A 111 -6.38 -5.71 -31.33
N SER A 112 -6.37 -5.65 -30.00
CA SER A 112 -7.39 -6.28 -29.16
C SER A 112 -8.75 -5.66 -29.45
N ALA A 113 -9.80 -6.48 -29.41
CA ALA A 113 -11.17 -5.99 -29.45
C ALA A 113 -11.39 -4.96 -28.33
N PRO A 114 -12.29 -3.97 -28.49
CA PRO A 114 -12.60 -3.04 -27.39
C PRO A 114 -13.02 -3.81 -26.13
N LEU A 115 -12.66 -3.29 -24.95
CA LEU A 115 -13.11 -3.85 -23.68
C LEU A 115 -14.62 -3.61 -23.50
N PRO A 116 -15.33 -4.51 -22.80
CA PRO A 116 -16.71 -4.27 -22.38
C PRO A 116 -16.85 -2.98 -21.54
N PRO A 117 -17.98 -2.26 -21.62
CA PRO A 117 -18.26 -1.08 -20.79
C PRO A 117 -18.17 -1.36 -19.28
N PRO A 118 -17.79 -0.36 -18.48
CA PRO A 118 -17.48 -0.59 -17.07
C PRO A 118 -18.69 -0.74 -16.13
N ASP A 119 -19.87 -0.38 -16.61
CA ASP A 119 -21.14 -0.42 -15.88
C ASP A 119 -21.87 -1.76 -16.01
N LEU A 120 -21.29 -2.72 -16.74
CA LEU A 120 -21.84 -4.06 -16.85
C LEU A 120 -21.60 -4.88 -15.58
N PRO A 121 -22.57 -5.71 -15.15
CA PRO A 121 -22.36 -6.65 -14.04
C PRO A 121 -21.17 -7.58 -14.32
N LEU A 122 -20.29 -7.74 -13.33
CA LEU A 122 -19.05 -8.50 -13.51
C LEU A 122 -19.32 -9.96 -13.92
N ALA A 123 -20.40 -10.56 -13.42
CA ALA A 123 -20.80 -11.92 -13.79
C ALA A 123 -21.06 -12.10 -15.30
N GLU A 124 -21.52 -11.05 -15.99
CA GLU A 124 -21.81 -11.10 -17.44
C GLU A 124 -20.55 -11.02 -18.30
N ILE A 125 -19.50 -10.33 -17.81
CA ILE A 125 -18.27 -10.05 -18.57
C ILE A 125 -17.06 -10.87 -18.10
N TYR A 126 -17.17 -11.58 -16.97
CA TYR A 126 -16.05 -12.28 -16.34
C TYR A 126 -15.40 -13.32 -17.28
N ASP A 127 -16.20 -14.21 -17.89
CA ASP A 127 -15.64 -15.31 -18.69
C ASP A 127 -14.94 -14.79 -19.96
N GLU A 128 -15.48 -13.73 -20.58
CA GLU A 128 -14.86 -13.07 -21.74
C GLU A 128 -13.51 -12.45 -21.37
N LEU A 129 -13.48 -11.64 -20.30
CA LEU A 129 -12.25 -10.97 -19.87
C LEU A 129 -11.19 -11.97 -19.41
N ALA A 130 -11.59 -13.00 -18.67
CA ALA A 130 -10.68 -14.03 -18.16
C ALA A 130 -10.02 -14.80 -19.31
N GLU A 131 -10.80 -15.15 -20.33
CA GLU A 131 -10.30 -15.84 -21.51
C GLU A 131 -9.34 -14.95 -22.32
N ARG A 132 -9.66 -13.66 -22.51
CA ARG A 132 -8.75 -12.69 -23.15
C ARG A 132 -7.44 -12.53 -22.36
N ALA A 133 -7.54 -12.37 -21.04
CA ALA A 133 -6.39 -12.24 -20.15
C ALA A 133 -5.46 -13.46 -20.23
N ARG A 134 -6.01 -14.69 -20.22
CA ARG A 134 -5.23 -15.93 -20.37
C ARG A 134 -4.53 -16.03 -21.73
N ARG A 135 -5.11 -15.45 -22.79
CA ARG A 135 -4.44 -15.31 -24.11
C ARG A 135 -3.39 -14.20 -24.16
N GLY A 136 -3.25 -13.42 -23.09
CA GLY A 136 -2.21 -12.39 -22.97
C GLY A 136 -2.66 -10.97 -23.17
N ASP A 137 -3.97 -10.72 -23.26
CA ASP A 137 -4.51 -9.37 -23.30
C ASP A 137 -4.34 -8.70 -21.92
N ALA A 138 -3.31 -7.87 -21.79
CA ALA A 138 -2.96 -7.21 -20.53
C ALA A 138 -4.05 -6.25 -20.04
N ASP A 139 -4.75 -5.57 -20.97
CA ASP A 139 -5.82 -4.64 -20.63
C ASP A 139 -7.04 -5.39 -20.09
N ALA A 140 -7.39 -6.53 -20.70
CA ALA A 140 -8.44 -7.41 -20.18
C ALA A 140 -8.07 -7.98 -18.80
N ALA A 141 -6.81 -8.36 -18.60
CA ALA A 141 -6.31 -8.83 -17.31
C ALA A 141 -6.40 -7.74 -16.24
N CYS A 142 -5.97 -6.51 -16.55
CA CYS A 142 -6.04 -5.38 -15.63
C CYS A 142 -7.48 -5.06 -15.26
N ARG A 143 -8.35 -4.95 -16.28
CA ARG A 143 -9.79 -4.68 -16.10
C ARG A 143 -10.44 -5.71 -15.18
N LEU A 144 -10.20 -7.00 -15.44
CA LEU A 144 -10.76 -8.08 -14.64
C LEU A 144 -10.23 -8.06 -13.20
N ALA A 145 -8.93 -7.90 -13.02
CA ALA A 145 -8.30 -7.82 -11.70
C ALA A 145 -8.91 -6.69 -10.86
N ALA A 146 -9.06 -5.51 -11.46
CA ALA A 146 -9.61 -4.33 -10.79
C ALA A 146 -11.08 -4.51 -10.39
N GLU A 147 -11.92 -5.12 -11.24
CA GLU A 147 -13.32 -5.40 -10.87
C GLU A 147 -13.43 -6.48 -9.77
N LEU A 148 -12.59 -7.51 -9.80
CA LEU A 148 -12.56 -8.54 -8.73
C LEU A 148 -12.11 -7.94 -7.39
N ASP A 149 -11.10 -7.08 -7.38
CA ASP A 149 -10.65 -6.36 -6.18
C ASP A 149 -11.71 -5.38 -5.66
N ARG A 150 -12.39 -4.68 -6.57
CA ARG A 150 -13.51 -3.79 -6.24
C ARG A 150 -14.66 -4.56 -5.57
N CYS A 151 -15.03 -5.72 -6.08
CA CYS A 151 -16.02 -6.60 -5.47
C CYS A 151 -15.57 -7.15 -4.11
N THR A 152 -14.32 -7.59 -4.00
CA THR A 152 -13.74 -8.04 -2.74
C THR A 152 -13.78 -6.95 -1.67
N THR A 153 -13.42 -5.74 -2.05
CA THR A 153 -13.43 -4.56 -1.18
C THR A 153 -14.83 -4.19 -0.72
N ALA A 154 -15.80 -4.13 -1.64
CA ALA A 154 -17.20 -3.85 -1.31
C ALA A 154 -17.76 -4.85 -0.31
N ARG A 155 -17.60 -6.16 -0.57
CA ARG A 155 -18.04 -7.23 0.35
C ARG A 155 -17.40 -7.10 1.72
N ARG A 156 -16.10 -6.77 1.79
CA ARG A 156 -15.40 -6.59 3.07
C ARG A 156 -15.97 -5.44 3.88
N TYR A 157 -16.21 -4.28 3.26
CA TYR A 157 -16.77 -3.12 3.96
C TYR A 157 -18.22 -3.36 4.41
N LEU A 158 -19.06 -3.93 3.56
CA LEU A 158 -20.45 -4.24 3.91
C LEU A 158 -20.52 -5.29 5.04
N THR A 159 -19.67 -6.33 5.00
CA THR A 159 -19.57 -7.31 6.09
C THR A 159 -19.11 -6.66 7.40
N ALA A 160 -18.17 -5.71 7.34
CA ALA A 160 -17.69 -5.00 8.53
C ALA A 160 -18.78 -4.14 9.17
N ILE A 161 -19.61 -3.48 8.35
CA ILE A 161 -20.77 -2.70 8.82
C ILE A 161 -21.80 -3.63 9.49
N GLN A 162 -22.14 -4.76 8.87
CA GLN A 162 -23.07 -5.73 9.46
C GLN A 162 -22.59 -6.23 10.83
N ARG A 163 -21.29 -6.58 10.94
CA ARG A 163 -20.70 -7.00 12.23
C ARG A 163 -20.74 -5.90 13.28
N TYR A 164 -20.56 -4.64 12.86
CA TYR A 164 -20.68 -3.50 13.75
C TYR A 164 -22.11 -3.35 14.28
N GLU A 165 -23.12 -3.49 13.43
CA GLU A 165 -24.53 -3.47 13.82
C GLU A 165 -24.88 -4.60 14.79
N GLU A 166 -24.42 -5.82 14.50
CA GLU A 166 -24.59 -6.98 15.40
C GLU A 166 -23.90 -6.75 16.75
N PHE A 167 -22.69 -6.20 16.75
CA PHE A 167 -21.98 -5.85 17.98
C PHE A 167 -22.74 -4.79 18.78
N ALA A 168 -23.24 -3.73 18.12
CA ALA A 168 -24.03 -2.68 18.76
C ALA A 168 -25.35 -3.22 19.33
N ALA A 169 -26.00 -4.16 18.63
CA ALA A 169 -27.22 -4.82 19.10
C ALA A 169 -26.98 -5.75 20.31
N ASN A 170 -25.86 -6.49 20.30
CA ASN A 170 -25.57 -7.53 21.31
C ASN A 170 -24.80 -7.04 22.54
N SER A 171 -24.14 -5.89 22.45
CA SER A 171 -23.29 -5.35 23.54
C SER A 171 -24.08 -4.86 24.76
N GLY A 172 -25.40 -5.01 24.79
CA GLY A 172 -26.23 -4.56 25.92
C GLY A 172 -26.23 -3.03 26.10
N LEU A 173 -25.66 -2.27 25.15
CA LEU A 173 -25.68 -0.80 25.09
C LEU A 173 -27.10 -0.22 25.05
N ARG A 174 -28.14 -1.07 24.95
CA ARG A 174 -29.54 -0.66 25.02
C ARG A 174 -30.14 -0.81 26.43
N ASP A 175 -29.60 -1.71 27.26
CA ASP A 175 -30.21 -2.10 28.54
C ASP A 175 -29.34 -1.78 29.77
N SER A 176 -28.06 -1.43 29.59
CA SER A 176 -27.26 -0.89 30.69
C SER A 176 -27.60 0.58 30.91
N GLU A 177 -28.44 0.86 31.91
CA GLU A 177 -28.69 2.18 32.50
C GLU A 177 -27.39 2.93 32.93
N LYS A 178 -26.24 2.23 32.88
CA LYS A 178 -24.90 2.78 33.05
C LYS A 178 -24.25 3.05 31.69
N GLU A 179 -24.53 4.24 31.18
CA GLU A 179 -23.62 5.03 30.34
C GLU A 179 -22.96 4.28 29.18
N SER A 180 -23.79 3.62 28.37
CA SER A 180 -23.45 3.28 27.01
C SER A 180 -23.32 4.58 26.19
N VAL A 181 -22.10 4.96 25.86
CA VAL A 181 -21.84 6.10 24.96
C VAL A 181 -22.43 5.73 23.60
N PRO A 182 -23.50 6.42 23.12
CA PRO A 182 -24.01 6.16 21.78
C PRO A 182 -22.89 6.42 20.76
N PRO A 183 -22.91 5.75 19.59
CA PRO A 183 -21.99 6.12 18.52
C PRO A 183 -22.16 7.61 18.25
N ASP A 184 -21.05 8.34 18.21
CA ASP A 184 -21.09 9.76 17.89
C ASP A 184 -21.62 9.97 16.46
N ASP A 185 -22.14 11.16 16.20
CA ASP A 185 -22.70 11.53 14.88
C ASP A 185 -21.68 11.32 13.75
N SER A 186 -20.38 11.43 14.05
CA SER A 186 -19.32 11.24 13.06
C SER A 186 -19.17 9.78 12.63
N THR A 187 -19.36 8.84 13.56
CA THR A 187 -19.36 7.40 13.30
C THR A 187 -20.57 7.01 12.46
N ILE A 188 -21.75 7.55 12.79
CA ILE A 188 -22.97 7.32 12.00
C ILE A 188 -22.80 7.85 10.58
N ALA A 189 -22.30 9.09 10.42
CA ALA A 189 -22.05 9.68 9.11
C ALA A 189 -21.01 8.88 8.30
N MET A 190 -19.95 8.39 8.94
CA MET A 190 -18.95 7.53 8.31
C MET A 190 -19.58 6.21 7.80
N LEU A 191 -20.39 5.54 8.61
CA LEU A 191 -21.06 4.30 8.21
C LEU A 191 -22.04 4.54 7.05
N ALA A 192 -22.85 5.59 7.12
CA ALA A 192 -23.79 5.97 6.06
C ALA A 192 -23.07 6.25 4.74
N SER A 193 -22.01 7.07 4.76
CA SER A 193 -21.23 7.35 3.54
C SER A 193 -20.51 6.11 2.98
N THR A 194 -20.15 5.16 3.84
CA THR A 194 -19.57 3.87 3.42
C THR A 194 -20.63 3.01 2.73
N LEU A 195 -21.85 2.92 3.27
CA LEU A 195 -22.97 2.21 2.64
C LEU A 195 -23.31 2.80 1.26
N GLU A 196 -23.49 4.12 1.19
CA GLU A 196 -23.79 4.83 -0.06
C GLU A 196 -22.74 4.57 -1.15
N ARG A 197 -21.46 4.44 -0.75
CA ARG A 197 -20.36 4.15 -1.68
C ARG A 197 -20.39 2.71 -2.19
N TYR A 198 -20.62 1.72 -1.31
CA TYR A 198 -20.38 0.30 -1.64
C TYR A 198 -21.63 -0.48 -2.06
N GLU A 199 -22.84 -0.04 -1.73
CA GLU A 199 -24.07 -0.72 -2.17
C GLU A 199 -24.24 -0.77 -3.70
N PRO A 200 -23.97 0.31 -4.48
CA PRO A 200 -24.04 0.24 -5.93
C PRO A 200 -22.99 -0.73 -6.51
N ILE A 201 -21.82 -0.81 -5.89
CA ILE A 201 -20.74 -1.72 -6.30
C ILE A 201 -21.17 -3.18 -6.10
N GLU A 202 -21.74 -3.51 -4.94
CA GLU A 202 -22.19 -4.89 -4.68
C GLU A 202 -23.28 -5.34 -5.66
N THR A 203 -24.07 -4.42 -6.19
CA THR A 203 -25.04 -4.73 -7.25
C THR A 203 -24.36 -5.22 -8.52
N LEU A 204 -23.22 -4.64 -8.91
CA LEU A 204 -22.40 -5.08 -10.06
C LEU A 204 -21.70 -6.42 -9.79
N CYS A 205 -21.49 -6.77 -8.53
CA CYS A 205 -20.79 -7.98 -8.09
C CYS A 205 -21.72 -9.19 -7.87
N ARG A 206 -23.03 -9.03 -8.08
CA ARG A 206 -24.02 -10.10 -7.88
C ARG A 206 -23.76 -11.27 -8.83
N GLY A 207 -23.75 -12.49 -8.30
CA GLY A 207 -23.50 -13.71 -9.08
C GLY A 207 -22.01 -14.03 -9.28
N VAL A 208 -21.09 -13.25 -8.72
CA VAL A 208 -19.66 -13.58 -8.70
C VAL A 208 -19.35 -14.41 -7.45
N GLU A 209 -18.94 -15.66 -7.66
CA GLU A 209 -18.56 -16.57 -6.58
C GLU A 209 -17.30 -16.09 -5.84
N SER A 210 -17.19 -16.42 -4.55
CA SER A 210 -16.08 -15.98 -3.70
C SER A 210 -14.73 -16.52 -4.16
N GLU A 211 -14.71 -17.71 -4.77
CA GLU A 211 -13.51 -18.30 -5.35
C GLU A 211 -12.97 -17.46 -6.52
N ARG A 212 -13.87 -16.94 -7.38
CA ARG A 212 -13.49 -16.08 -8.51
C ARG A 212 -12.87 -14.76 -8.03
N LEU A 213 -13.38 -14.21 -6.93
CA LEU A 213 -12.82 -12.97 -6.35
C LEU A 213 -11.34 -13.13 -5.96
N ARG A 214 -10.95 -14.32 -5.51
CA ARG A 214 -9.55 -14.62 -5.16
C ARG A 214 -8.62 -14.69 -6.38
N GLU A 215 -9.13 -14.68 -7.59
CA GLU A 215 -8.33 -14.65 -8.82
C GLU A 215 -7.84 -13.24 -9.19
N ALA A 216 -8.27 -12.20 -8.46
CA ALA A 216 -7.83 -10.81 -8.69
C ALA A 216 -6.30 -10.69 -8.75
N TYR A 217 -5.60 -11.36 -7.84
CA TYR A 217 -4.13 -11.40 -7.80
C TYR A 217 -3.52 -12.01 -9.08
N ASP A 218 -4.06 -13.12 -9.57
CA ASP A 218 -3.50 -13.83 -10.72
C ASP A 218 -3.65 -12.98 -11.99
N PHE A 219 -4.80 -12.33 -12.17
CA PHE A 219 -5.01 -11.42 -13.30
C PHE A 219 -4.21 -10.13 -13.17
N GLN A 220 -4.03 -9.60 -11.96
CA GLN A 220 -3.16 -8.45 -11.73
C GLN A 220 -1.71 -8.77 -12.11
N ARG A 221 -1.24 -9.98 -11.79
CA ARG A 221 0.09 -10.44 -12.17
C ARG A 221 0.24 -10.54 -13.68
N ILE A 222 -0.74 -11.12 -14.38
CA ILE A 222 -0.73 -11.17 -15.87
C ILE A 222 -0.66 -9.75 -16.45
N ALA A 223 -1.46 -8.83 -15.91
CA ALA A 223 -1.47 -7.43 -16.32
C ALA A 223 -0.10 -6.78 -16.11
N ALA A 224 0.55 -6.98 -14.96
CA ALA A 224 1.89 -6.43 -14.71
C ALA A 224 2.98 -7.05 -15.58
N GLU A 225 2.92 -8.37 -15.83
CA GLU A 225 3.91 -9.08 -16.63
C GLU A 225 3.84 -8.70 -18.12
N ARG A 226 2.64 -8.40 -18.64
CA ARG A 226 2.40 -8.17 -20.08
C ARG A 226 2.00 -6.75 -20.44
N GLY A 227 1.68 -5.92 -19.45
CA GLY A 227 1.14 -4.58 -19.65
C GLY A 227 2.15 -3.47 -19.42
N SER A 228 1.63 -2.30 -19.08
CA SER A 228 2.39 -1.06 -18.98
C SER A 228 3.35 -1.06 -17.78
N PRO A 229 4.38 -0.18 -17.80
CA PRO A 229 5.21 0.09 -16.63
C PRO A 229 4.39 0.45 -15.37
N SER A 230 3.25 1.12 -15.54
CA SER A 230 2.33 1.51 -14.46
C SER A 230 1.63 0.30 -13.84
N MET A 231 1.27 -0.72 -14.63
CA MET A 231 0.72 -1.97 -14.09
C MET A 231 1.73 -2.71 -13.19
N ARG A 232 3.02 -2.66 -13.52
CA ARG A 232 4.10 -3.22 -12.66
C ARG A 232 4.22 -2.47 -11.34
N LEU A 233 4.14 -1.14 -11.40
CA LEU A 233 4.08 -0.32 -10.19
C LEU A 233 2.86 -0.68 -9.34
N LEU A 234 1.69 -0.80 -9.96
CA LEU A 234 0.44 -1.13 -9.27
C LEU A 234 0.54 -2.50 -8.59
N TYR A 235 0.98 -3.54 -9.30
CA TYR A 235 1.20 -4.86 -8.73
C TYR A 235 2.12 -4.83 -7.51
N ALA A 236 3.25 -4.13 -7.63
CA ALA A 236 4.23 -4.11 -6.54
C ALA A 236 3.77 -3.31 -5.32
N THR A 237 2.98 -2.24 -5.51
CA THR A 237 2.59 -1.33 -4.43
C THR A 237 1.22 -1.64 -3.82
N ARG A 238 0.32 -2.25 -4.58
CA ARG A 238 -1.06 -2.57 -4.20
C ARG A 238 -1.42 -3.98 -4.67
N PRO A 239 -0.82 -5.04 -4.11
CA PRO A 239 -1.19 -6.40 -4.49
C PRO A 239 -2.66 -6.67 -4.17
N MET A 240 -3.39 -7.24 -5.12
CA MET A 240 -4.79 -7.68 -4.96
C MET A 240 -4.88 -9.00 -4.19
N LEU A 241 -4.14 -9.07 -3.07
CA LEU A 241 -4.13 -10.19 -2.14
C LEU A 241 -5.01 -9.86 -0.95
N ASP A 242 -6.02 -10.70 -0.70
CA ASP A 242 -6.90 -10.54 0.44
C ASP A 242 -6.26 -11.11 1.71
N ARG A 243 -6.05 -10.24 2.69
CA ARG A 243 -5.47 -10.61 3.99
C ARG A 243 -6.36 -11.54 4.81
N THR A 244 -7.65 -11.58 4.53
CA THR A 244 -8.63 -12.50 5.15
C THR A 244 -8.28 -13.95 4.84
N TYR A 245 -7.70 -14.20 3.67
CA TYR A 245 -7.27 -15.53 3.20
C TYR A 245 -5.75 -15.72 3.29
N PHE A 246 -5.04 -14.96 4.15
CA PHE A 246 -3.58 -15.01 4.24
C PHE A 246 -3.02 -16.44 4.41
N LEU A 247 -3.65 -17.25 5.27
CA LEU A 247 -3.23 -18.63 5.52
C LEU A 247 -3.54 -19.57 4.35
N ASP A 248 -4.56 -19.26 3.55
CA ASP A 248 -4.97 -20.07 2.39
C ASP A 248 -4.21 -19.69 1.12
N ASP A 249 -3.58 -18.51 1.09
CA ASP A 249 -2.88 -17.93 -0.06
C ASP A 249 -1.36 -17.76 0.18
N LEU A 250 -0.76 -18.55 1.09
CA LEU A 250 0.66 -18.41 1.45
C LEU A 250 1.61 -18.48 0.25
N ASP A 251 1.33 -19.34 -0.73
CA ASP A 251 2.13 -19.45 -1.96
C ASP A 251 2.05 -18.17 -2.80
N ARG A 252 0.87 -17.57 -2.93
CA ARG A 252 0.70 -16.29 -3.64
C ARG A 252 1.40 -15.14 -2.92
N TRP A 253 1.35 -15.10 -1.59
CA TRP A 253 2.11 -14.14 -0.80
C TRP A 253 3.62 -14.33 -0.96
N HIS A 254 4.08 -15.57 -1.07
CA HIS A 254 5.48 -15.88 -1.37
C HIS A 254 5.87 -15.34 -2.75
N ASP A 255 5.14 -15.72 -3.80
CA ASP A 255 5.34 -15.27 -5.17
C ASP A 255 5.40 -13.75 -5.28
N TYR A 256 4.47 -13.05 -4.62
CA TYR A 256 4.43 -11.60 -4.61
C TYR A 256 5.71 -11.00 -4.02
N ARG A 257 6.22 -11.54 -2.91
CA ARG A 257 7.44 -11.03 -2.28
C ARG A 257 8.67 -11.16 -3.16
N GLU A 258 8.72 -12.18 -4.00
CA GLU A 258 9.81 -12.38 -4.96
C GLU A 258 9.66 -11.48 -6.19
N ALA A 259 8.45 -11.38 -6.74
CA ALA A 259 8.18 -10.67 -7.99
C ALA A 259 8.14 -9.15 -7.83
N ALA A 260 7.55 -8.62 -6.74
CA ALA A 260 7.33 -7.19 -6.56
C ALA A 260 8.61 -6.32 -6.60
N PRO A 261 9.74 -6.67 -5.95
CA PRO A 261 10.99 -5.92 -6.09
C PRO A 261 11.47 -5.84 -7.55
N ILE A 262 11.31 -6.93 -8.31
CA ILE A 262 11.70 -7.01 -9.72
C ILE A 262 10.80 -6.09 -10.55
N MET A 263 9.49 -6.10 -10.30
CA MET A 263 8.52 -5.22 -10.97
C MET A 263 8.80 -3.74 -10.71
N LEU A 264 9.14 -3.36 -9.47
CA LEU A 264 9.54 -1.98 -9.15
C LEU A 264 10.80 -1.55 -9.89
N GLN A 265 11.82 -2.42 -9.94
CA GLN A 265 13.06 -2.11 -10.64
C GLN A 265 12.84 -1.97 -12.16
N ARG A 266 11.99 -2.81 -12.75
CA ARG A 266 11.60 -2.70 -14.16
C ARG A 266 10.85 -1.40 -14.44
N ALA A 267 9.86 -1.06 -13.60
CA ALA A 267 9.13 0.21 -13.72
C ALA A 267 10.06 1.43 -13.60
N LEU A 268 11.00 1.42 -12.65
CA LEU A 268 12.04 2.46 -12.53
C LEU A 268 12.89 2.56 -13.81
N ALA A 269 13.32 1.43 -14.35
CA ALA A 269 14.16 1.38 -15.56
C ALA A 269 13.44 1.92 -16.80
N GLU A 270 12.12 1.88 -16.81
CA GLU A 270 11.24 2.43 -17.85
C GLU A 270 10.82 3.90 -17.57
N GLY A 271 11.39 4.54 -16.55
CA GLY A 271 11.15 5.95 -16.25
C GLY A 271 9.90 6.22 -15.41
N VAL A 272 9.32 5.21 -14.75
CA VAL A 272 8.18 5.41 -13.83
C VAL A 272 8.69 6.00 -12.52
N THR A 273 8.53 7.30 -12.35
CA THR A 273 8.95 8.04 -11.14
C THR A 273 8.29 7.52 -9.86
N GLY A 274 7.02 7.07 -9.96
CA GLY A 274 6.27 6.48 -8.85
C GLY A 274 6.90 5.22 -8.24
N ALA A 275 7.83 4.55 -8.94
CA ALA A 275 8.55 3.39 -8.41
C ALA A 275 9.66 3.77 -7.40
N VAL A 276 10.15 5.01 -7.41
CA VAL A 276 11.28 5.43 -6.55
C VAL A 276 10.90 5.40 -5.05
N PRO A 277 9.79 5.99 -4.59
CA PRO A 277 9.42 5.93 -3.17
C PRO A 277 9.22 4.51 -2.61
N PRO A 278 8.48 3.58 -3.25
CA PRO A 278 8.35 2.21 -2.73
C PRO A 278 9.67 1.44 -2.76
N LEU A 279 10.57 1.70 -3.72
CA LEU A 279 11.94 1.14 -3.69
C LEU A 279 12.70 1.61 -2.46
N ALA A 280 12.73 2.93 -2.20
CA ALA A 280 13.35 3.47 -0.99
C ALA A 280 12.76 2.81 0.27
N LEU A 281 11.44 2.79 0.36
CA LEU A 281 10.72 2.25 1.50
C LEU A 281 11.00 0.74 1.74
N SER A 282 11.14 -0.05 0.66
CA SER A 282 11.50 -1.47 0.76
C SER A 282 12.90 -1.72 1.33
N HIS A 283 13.81 -0.75 1.19
CA HIS A 283 15.21 -0.86 1.63
C HIS A 283 15.48 -0.23 3.00
N VAL A 284 14.48 0.36 3.65
CA VAL A 284 14.65 1.01 4.98
C VAL A 284 15.24 0.02 5.99
N PRO A 285 16.30 0.38 6.73
CA PRO A 285 16.86 -0.47 7.77
C PRO A 285 15.82 -0.81 8.85
N GLN A 286 15.83 -2.03 9.38
CA GLN A 286 14.83 -2.48 10.35
C GLN A 286 14.76 -1.59 11.61
N SER A 287 15.89 -1.05 12.07
CA SER A 287 15.97 -0.11 13.19
C SER A 287 15.27 1.22 12.96
N HIS A 288 14.92 1.52 11.70
CA HIS A 288 14.32 2.77 11.25
C HIS A 288 13.00 2.57 10.50
N ALA A 289 12.56 1.31 10.33
CA ALA A 289 11.38 0.99 9.56
C ALA A 289 10.14 1.55 10.26
N PRO A 290 9.32 2.36 9.58
CA PRO A 290 8.04 2.76 10.15
C PRO A 290 7.17 1.50 10.34
N PRO A 291 6.14 1.56 11.22
CA PRO A 291 5.20 0.46 11.43
C PRO A 291 4.23 0.30 10.25
N ILE A 292 4.70 0.50 9.02
CA ILE A 292 3.95 0.33 7.80
C ILE A 292 4.10 -1.13 7.37
N PRO A 293 2.98 -1.86 7.21
CA PRO A 293 2.99 -3.22 6.68
C PRO A 293 3.34 -3.14 5.19
N LEU A 294 4.63 -3.16 4.90
CA LEU A 294 5.14 -3.33 3.54
C LEU A 294 5.15 -4.81 3.25
N GLY A 295 4.50 -5.19 2.14
CA GLY A 295 4.52 -6.56 1.68
C GLY A 295 5.93 -7.03 1.28
N VAL A 296 6.83 -6.09 0.93
CA VAL A 296 8.22 -6.35 0.56
C VAL A 296 9.18 -5.56 1.45
N ARG A 297 10.15 -6.24 2.06
CA ARG A 297 11.27 -5.63 2.78
C ARG A 297 12.58 -6.31 2.39
N GLN A 298 13.56 -5.51 2.02
CA GLN A 298 14.92 -5.92 1.68
C GLN A 298 15.91 -4.91 2.28
N PRO A 299 16.12 -4.89 3.61
CA PRO A 299 16.91 -3.85 4.25
C PRO A 299 18.32 -3.71 3.63
N ASP A 300 18.61 -2.54 3.09
CA ASP A 300 19.90 -2.21 2.47
C ASP A 300 20.12 -0.70 2.65
N PRO A 301 20.94 -0.28 3.62
CA PRO A 301 21.19 1.13 3.90
C PRO A 301 21.67 1.95 2.70
N ASP A 302 22.51 1.36 1.84
CA ASP A 302 23.09 2.08 0.69
C ASP A 302 22.05 2.26 -0.41
N ARG A 303 21.23 1.22 -0.68
CA ARG A 303 20.10 1.34 -1.61
C ARG A 303 19.02 2.29 -1.10
N PHE A 304 18.70 2.25 0.20
CA PHE A 304 17.77 3.21 0.80
C PHE A 304 18.22 4.65 0.56
N MET A 305 19.48 4.98 0.90
CA MET A 305 20.01 6.33 0.69
C MET A 305 19.99 6.72 -0.79
N THR A 306 20.39 5.79 -1.68
CA THR A 306 20.39 6.01 -3.13
C THR A 306 19.00 6.37 -3.64
N PHE A 307 17.99 5.58 -3.31
CA PHE A 307 16.61 5.86 -3.76
C PHE A 307 16.00 7.08 -3.07
N GLN A 308 16.32 7.37 -1.80
CA GLN A 308 15.82 8.58 -1.13
C GLN A 308 16.47 9.86 -1.70
N PHE A 309 17.77 9.84 -2.03
CA PHE A 309 18.40 10.96 -2.74
C PHE A 309 17.79 11.17 -4.12
N LEU A 310 17.53 10.08 -4.87
CA LEU A 310 16.83 10.15 -6.14
C LEU A 310 15.43 10.75 -5.98
N SER A 311 14.69 10.32 -4.94
CA SER A 311 13.37 10.85 -4.58
C SER A 311 13.42 12.36 -4.36
N ARG A 312 14.38 12.87 -3.56
CA ARG A 312 14.60 14.31 -3.35
C ARG A 312 14.92 15.05 -4.64
N MET A 313 15.80 14.50 -5.50
CA MET A 313 16.16 15.13 -6.77
C MET A 313 14.97 15.25 -7.73
N LEU A 314 14.01 14.33 -7.64
CA LEU A 314 12.78 14.30 -8.44
C LEU A 314 11.62 15.06 -7.77
N GLY A 315 11.82 15.61 -6.56
CA GLY A 315 10.76 16.30 -5.80
C GLY A 315 9.67 15.37 -5.27
N LEU A 316 10.00 14.08 -5.05
CA LEU A 316 9.08 13.06 -4.54
C LEU A 316 9.35 12.87 -3.03
N ASP A 317 8.34 13.09 -2.17
CA ASP A 317 8.42 12.68 -0.75
C ASP A 317 7.04 12.30 -0.17
N PRO A 318 6.44 11.19 -0.64
CA PRO A 318 5.12 10.78 -0.16
C PRO A 318 5.16 10.22 1.28
N PHE A 319 6.32 9.75 1.75
CA PHE A 319 6.44 9.01 3.01
C PHE A 319 7.17 9.79 4.12
N ARG A 320 7.68 11.00 3.85
CA ARG A 320 8.44 11.82 4.81
C ARG A 320 9.61 11.06 5.41
N LEU A 321 10.40 10.40 4.56
CA LEU A 321 11.55 9.58 4.99
C LEU A 321 12.81 10.42 5.25
N ASP A 322 12.72 11.73 5.10
CA ASP A 322 13.82 12.66 5.33
C ASP A 322 14.46 12.56 6.74
N PRO A 323 13.70 12.46 7.85
CA PRO A 323 14.30 12.28 9.16
C PRO A 323 15.12 10.98 9.29
N VAL A 324 14.75 9.93 8.56
CA VAL A 324 15.49 8.67 8.54
C VAL A 324 16.79 8.84 7.77
N LEU A 325 16.74 9.49 6.60
CA LEU A 325 17.93 9.79 5.80
C LEU A 325 18.90 10.71 6.55
N ASP A 326 18.40 11.76 7.20
CA ASP A 326 19.23 12.72 7.93
C ASP A 326 19.95 12.03 9.10
N ARG A 327 19.27 11.12 9.82
CA ARG A 327 19.92 10.32 10.87
C ARG A 327 20.99 9.40 10.28
N MET A 328 20.66 8.64 9.23
CA MET A 328 21.61 7.71 8.61
C MET A 328 22.85 8.43 8.05
N THR A 329 22.68 9.58 7.42
CA THR A 329 23.81 10.39 6.91
C THR A 329 24.69 10.95 8.02
N SER A 330 24.15 11.14 9.24
CA SER A 330 24.93 11.54 10.41
C SER A 330 25.72 10.39 11.06
N GLU A 331 25.25 9.15 10.89
CA GLU A 331 25.82 7.94 11.51
C GLU A 331 26.81 7.20 10.59
N LEU A 332 26.69 7.33 9.28
CA LEU A 332 27.46 6.57 8.29
C LEU A 332 28.73 7.30 7.82
N ASP A 333 29.69 6.53 7.29
CA ASP A 333 30.90 7.04 6.66
C ASP A 333 30.54 8.03 5.51
N PRO A 334 31.08 9.27 5.52
CA PRO A 334 30.88 10.24 4.44
C PRO A 334 31.15 9.68 3.03
N LYS A 335 32.07 8.73 2.87
CA LYS A 335 32.33 8.08 1.59
C LYS A 335 31.11 7.28 1.10
N ARG A 336 30.40 6.57 1.98
CA ARG A 336 29.17 5.83 1.63
C ARG A 336 28.05 6.78 1.22
N VAL A 337 27.87 7.86 1.97
CA VAL A 337 26.87 8.90 1.65
C VAL A 337 27.14 9.49 0.25
N LYS A 338 28.40 9.86 -0.03
CA LYS A 338 28.81 10.37 -1.35
C LYS A 338 28.57 9.35 -2.47
N ASN A 339 28.86 8.07 -2.23
CA ASN A 339 28.63 7.00 -3.20
C ASN A 339 27.13 6.84 -3.51
N ALA A 340 26.28 6.79 -2.49
CA ALA A 340 24.83 6.69 -2.66
C ALA A 340 24.26 7.89 -3.44
N TYR A 341 24.72 9.10 -3.13
CA TYR A 341 24.35 10.30 -3.90
C TYR A 341 24.78 10.20 -5.37
N THR A 342 26.02 9.77 -5.63
CA THR A 342 26.54 9.58 -7.00
C THR A 342 25.70 8.55 -7.78
N GLN A 343 25.32 7.44 -7.13
CA GLN A 343 24.44 6.44 -7.73
C GLN A 343 23.05 7.03 -8.04
N ALA A 344 22.50 7.85 -7.15
CA ALA A 344 21.23 8.54 -7.40
C ALA A 344 21.31 9.47 -8.62
N GLU A 345 22.39 10.22 -8.77
CA GLU A 345 22.63 11.06 -9.96
C GLU A 345 22.71 10.22 -11.24
N GLN A 346 23.38 9.06 -11.19
CA GLN A 346 23.48 8.14 -12.32
C GLN A 346 22.11 7.57 -12.71
N LEU A 347 21.31 7.14 -11.73
CA LEU A 347 19.94 6.68 -11.98
C LEU A 347 19.07 7.79 -12.59
N ARG A 348 19.17 9.01 -12.06
CA ARG A 348 18.48 10.19 -12.60
C ARG A 348 18.86 10.44 -14.06
N ALA A 349 20.16 10.46 -14.35
CA ALA A 349 20.67 10.68 -15.70
C ALA A 349 20.28 9.54 -16.66
N ARG A 350 20.26 8.30 -16.19
CA ARG A 350 19.95 7.13 -17.01
C ARG A 350 18.47 7.02 -17.37
N TYR A 351 17.59 7.18 -16.38
CA TYR A 351 16.16 6.86 -16.54
C TYR A 351 15.26 8.10 -16.65
N PHE A 352 15.74 9.29 -16.30
CA PHE A 352 14.92 10.50 -16.21
C PHE A 352 15.53 11.73 -16.90
N ALA A 353 16.60 11.58 -17.70
CA ALA A 353 17.20 12.71 -18.41
C ALA A 353 16.37 13.20 -19.61
N ASN A 354 15.50 12.35 -20.17
CA ASN A 354 14.66 12.74 -21.30
C ASN A 354 13.34 13.34 -20.78
N PRO A 355 13.01 14.61 -21.10
CA PRO A 355 11.76 15.25 -20.67
C PRO A 355 10.50 14.61 -21.26
N GLN A 356 10.64 13.73 -22.27
CA GLN A 356 9.54 12.86 -22.74
C GLN A 356 9.27 11.66 -21.84
N SER A 357 10.08 11.44 -20.80
CA SER A 357 9.65 10.66 -19.63
C SER A 357 8.58 11.53 -18.98
N THR A 358 7.38 11.50 -19.56
CA THR A 358 6.23 12.17 -19.00
C THR A 358 6.18 11.73 -17.57
N MET A 359 6.04 12.67 -16.64
CA MET A 359 5.45 12.33 -15.37
C MET A 359 4.09 11.73 -15.74
N THR A 360 4.06 10.41 -15.96
CA THR A 360 2.84 9.64 -15.92
C THR A 360 2.37 9.95 -14.52
N GLU A 361 1.45 10.93 -14.43
CA GLU A 361 0.89 11.36 -13.17
C GLU A 361 0.55 10.07 -12.45
N SER A 362 1.22 9.82 -11.32
CA SER A 362 0.89 8.65 -10.55
C SER A 362 -0.61 8.75 -10.31
N PRO A 363 -1.40 7.74 -10.72
CA PRO A 363 -2.83 7.80 -10.55
C PRO A 363 -3.09 8.18 -9.09
N PRO A 364 -4.00 9.13 -8.83
CA PRO A 364 -4.20 9.62 -7.48
C PRO A 364 -4.42 8.42 -6.58
N ALA A 365 -3.67 8.36 -5.47
CA ALA A 365 -3.66 7.20 -4.57
C ALA A 365 -5.07 6.82 -4.04
N THR A 366 -6.05 7.72 -4.23
CA THR A 366 -7.43 7.60 -3.81
C THR A 366 -8.42 7.38 -4.96
N SER A 367 -7.98 7.19 -6.21
CA SER A 367 -8.93 6.81 -7.26
C SER A 367 -9.43 5.40 -6.97
N ASP A 368 -10.71 5.33 -6.62
CA ASP A 368 -11.48 4.09 -6.54
C ASP A 368 -11.96 3.65 -7.94
N ASP A 369 -11.59 4.37 -9.02
CA ASP A 369 -11.97 4.04 -10.39
C ASP A 369 -11.02 2.96 -10.98
N PRO A 370 -11.51 1.73 -11.20
CA PRO A 370 -10.72 0.65 -11.78
C PRO A 370 -10.23 0.95 -13.21
N GLU A 371 -10.91 1.81 -13.97
CA GLU A 371 -10.44 2.20 -15.31
C GLU A 371 -9.25 3.16 -15.25
N GLU A 372 -9.22 4.05 -14.27
CA GLU A 372 -8.09 4.96 -14.06
C GLU A 372 -6.84 4.17 -13.66
N LEU A 373 -7.00 3.08 -12.91
CA LEU A 373 -5.88 2.19 -12.56
C LEU A 373 -5.25 1.50 -13.78
N CYS A 374 -5.99 1.30 -14.87
CA CYS A 374 -5.55 0.52 -16.04
C CYS A 374 -5.21 1.37 -17.28
N ARG A 375 -5.53 2.67 -17.32
CA ARG A 375 -5.27 3.55 -18.48
C ARG A 375 -3.86 4.14 -18.54
N HIS A 376 -3.03 3.93 -17.51
CA HIS A 376 -1.66 4.44 -17.41
C HIS A 376 -0.63 3.34 -17.64
#